data_AF-A0A936QKA6-F1
#
_entry.id   AF-A0A936QKA6-F1
#
_cell.length_a   1.000
_cell.length_b   1.000
_cell.length_c   1.000
_cell.angle_alpha   90.00
_cell.angle_beta   90.00
_cell.angle_gamma   90.00
#
_symmetry.space_group_name_H-M   'P 1'
#
loop_
_entity.id
_entity.type
_entity.pdbx_description
1 polymer ?
#
loop_
_entity_poly.entity_id
_entity_poly.type
_entity_poly.pdbx_seq_one_letter_code
_entity_poly.pdbx_strand_id
1 'polypeptide(L)'
;MQYFTNFETTLSEDITTVTEYYMYDAIVKLSGCYTIIVSHSIALNKSGNKSIVEHFFGLADKNNFITASEIKNVRDYKILLVYYYQYLAFAYPENSDNYFNFKKHLHENSDLFSLKEKYNLHVTLGNALNIRTSKKGENKLLEFLEHYKKQIEENVFTEPDGGISIYSYSNIIKMAGRLSDHKLIKFVKDNFFDLLLPEFKENMIFFTDAFYSYSKGNWEKSLESAMKIKADHFIFKYDLRDLQGMLYYELNDYESFTYLLDSHKHFLKKNKNVSDQYKIWYDIFVSNVYRLLKIKLKFDEYEFIKFEKEVSEGKSGGTSYFRIKINELKKLHKVR
;
A
#
# COMPACT_ATOMS: atom_id res chain seq x y z
N MET A 1 -45.02 53.39 -15.68
CA MET A 1 -45.74 52.10 -15.76
C MET A 1 -45.05 51.29 -16.85
N GLN A 2 -44.69 50.04 -16.51
CA GLN A 2 -44.06 49.02 -17.37
C GLN A 2 -42.65 49.34 -17.88
N TYR A 3 -41.67 48.71 -17.25
CA TYR A 3 -40.48 48.06 -17.81
C TYR A 3 -39.57 47.87 -16.60
N PHE A 4 -39.52 46.64 -16.06
CA PHE A 4 -38.66 46.10 -14.98
C PHE A 4 -39.47 45.23 -14.01
N THR A 5 -40.27 44.31 -14.55
CA THR A 5 -40.77 43.14 -13.81
C THR A 5 -40.61 41.97 -14.74
N ASN A 6 -39.40 41.40 -14.73
CA ASN A 6 -39.05 40.03 -15.08
C ASN A 6 -37.54 39.90 -14.88
N PHE A 7 -37.10 39.99 -13.62
CA PHE A 7 -35.94 39.19 -13.25
C PHE A 7 -36.46 37.76 -13.19
N GLU A 8 -35.95 36.89 -14.05
CA GLU A 8 -36.15 35.45 -13.88
C GLU A 8 -35.77 35.10 -12.45
N THR A 9 -36.73 34.58 -11.67
CA THR A 9 -36.54 34.18 -10.27
C THR A 9 -35.73 32.89 -10.13
N THR A 10 -35.27 32.34 -11.25
CA THR A 10 -34.44 31.15 -11.37
C THR A 10 -33.12 31.54 -12.03
N LEU A 11 -32.00 31.09 -11.45
CA LEU A 11 -30.72 31.14 -12.15
C LEU A 11 -30.91 30.50 -13.54
N SER A 12 -30.37 31.14 -14.59
CA SER A 12 -30.33 30.51 -15.91
C SER A 12 -29.64 29.13 -15.79
N GLU A 13 -30.15 28.15 -16.51
CA GLU A 13 -29.63 26.77 -16.49
C GLU A 13 -28.13 26.72 -16.85
N ASP A 14 -27.68 27.63 -17.72
CA ASP A 14 -26.28 27.78 -18.12
C ASP A 14 -25.37 28.22 -16.96
N ILE A 15 -25.77 29.24 -16.18
CA ILE A 15 -24.99 29.70 -15.01
C ILE A 15 -24.94 28.58 -13.96
N THR A 16 -26.06 27.90 -13.72
CA THR A 16 -26.12 26.77 -12.77
C THR A 16 -25.15 25.66 -13.17
N THR A 17 -25.20 25.26 -14.44
CA THR A 17 -24.32 24.23 -15.01
C THR A 17 -22.84 24.61 -14.90
N VAL A 18 -22.49 25.86 -15.23
CA VAL A 18 -21.11 26.35 -15.12
C VAL A 18 -20.62 26.35 -13.66
N THR A 19 -21.47 26.76 -12.71
CA THR A 19 -21.11 26.73 -11.28
C THR A 19 -20.94 25.31 -10.75
N GLU A 20 -21.78 24.36 -11.17
CA GLU A 20 -21.64 22.95 -10.84
C GLU A 20 -20.31 22.38 -11.36
N TYR A 21 -19.94 22.68 -12.61
CA TYR A 21 -18.65 22.27 -13.16
C TYR A 21 -17.45 22.79 -12.38
N TYR A 22 -17.46 24.07 -11.96
CA TYR A 22 -16.39 24.62 -11.13
C TYR A 22 -16.31 23.94 -9.77
N MET A 23 -17.45 23.64 -9.16
CA MET A 23 -17.49 22.90 -7.90
C MET A 23 -16.95 21.49 -8.06
N TYR A 24 -17.31 20.78 -9.14
CA TYR A 24 -16.81 19.45 -9.42
C TYR A 24 -15.29 19.42 -9.61
N ASP A 25 -14.77 20.34 -10.43
CA ASP A 25 -13.33 20.49 -10.65
C ASP A 25 -12.58 20.83 -9.34
N ALA A 26 -13.15 21.70 -8.51
CA ALA A 26 -12.59 22.03 -7.21
C ALA A 26 -12.55 20.80 -6.28
N ILE A 27 -13.62 20.02 -6.20
CA ILE A 27 -13.67 18.80 -5.38
C ILE A 27 -12.60 17.79 -5.82
N VAL A 28 -12.51 17.52 -7.13
CA VAL A 28 -11.52 16.59 -7.69
C VAL A 28 -10.10 17.04 -7.33
N LYS A 29 -9.77 18.31 -7.56
CA LYS A 29 -8.45 18.88 -7.27
C LYS A 29 -8.13 18.87 -5.78
N LEU A 30 -9.08 19.27 -4.94
CA LEU A 30 -8.91 19.28 -3.49
C LEU A 30 -8.72 17.86 -2.95
N SER A 31 -9.50 16.88 -3.41
CA SER A 31 -9.34 15.47 -3.03
C SER A 31 -7.96 14.94 -3.40
N GLY A 32 -7.46 15.27 -4.60
CA GLY A 32 -6.09 14.93 -5.00
C GLY A 32 -5.02 15.59 -4.13
N CYS A 33 -5.15 16.89 -3.82
CA CYS A 33 -4.23 17.58 -2.92
C CYS A 33 -4.25 16.98 -1.51
N TYR A 34 -5.43 16.62 -0.99
CA TYR A 34 -5.58 16.01 0.32
C TYR A 34 -4.81 14.68 0.41
N THR A 35 -4.96 13.79 -0.57
CA THR A 35 -4.25 12.50 -0.55
C THR A 35 -2.74 12.65 -0.67
N ILE A 36 -2.26 13.62 -1.44
CA ILE A 36 -0.84 13.96 -1.52
C ILE A 36 -0.33 14.43 -0.15
N ILE A 37 -1.04 15.33 0.53
CA ILE A 37 -0.67 15.86 1.84
C ILE A 37 -0.61 14.74 2.87
N VAL A 38 -1.64 13.89 2.96
CA VAL A 38 -1.69 12.76 3.90
C VAL A 38 -0.58 11.75 3.60
N SER A 39 -0.35 11.41 2.33
CA SER A 39 0.73 10.47 1.96
C SER A 39 2.10 11.00 2.35
N HIS A 40 2.37 12.29 2.10
CA HIS A 40 3.65 12.92 2.46
C HIS A 40 3.82 13.11 3.96
N SER A 41 2.76 13.43 4.70
CA SER A 41 2.82 13.60 6.17
C SER A 41 3.16 12.28 6.85
N ILE A 42 2.55 11.17 6.40
CA ILE A 42 2.85 9.80 6.87
C ILE A 42 4.30 9.41 6.55
N ALA A 43 4.82 9.77 5.37
CA ALA A 43 6.18 9.46 4.97
C ALA A 43 7.24 10.26 5.77
N LEU A 44 7.01 11.56 6.01
CA LEU A 44 8.03 12.51 6.50
C LEU A 44 7.95 12.85 7.99
N ASN A 45 7.07 12.20 8.76
CA ASN A 45 6.85 12.51 10.19
C ASN A 45 6.44 13.97 10.47
N LYS A 46 5.87 14.66 9.47
CA LYS A 46 5.44 16.05 9.62
C LYS A 46 4.01 16.08 10.13
N SER A 47 3.85 16.14 11.44
CA SER A 47 2.61 16.59 12.09
C SER A 47 2.67 18.11 12.25
N GLY A 48 2.34 18.87 11.21
CA GLY A 48 2.40 20.34 11.24
C GLY A 48 1.31 20.97 10.39
N ASN A 49 0.55 21.88 11.00
CA ASN A 49 -0.60 22.67 10.52
C ASN A 49 -1.49 21.98 9.48
N LYS A 50 -2.73 21.67 9.90
CA LYS A 50 -3.80 21.27 8.97
C LYS A 50 -3.82 22.24 7.79
N SER A 51 -3.58 21.72 6.60
CA SER A 51 -3.68 22.47 5.37
C SER A 51 -5.08 23.06 5.22
N ILE A 52 -5.19 24.12 4.43
CA ILE A 52 -6.50 24.70 4.08
C ILE A 52 -7.43 23.65 3.44
N VAL A 53 -6.85 22.67 2.73
CA VAL A 53 -7.57 21.54 2.13
C VAL A 53 -8.14 20.61 3.20
N GLU A 54 -7.34 20.24 4.21
CA GLU A 54 -7.82 19.44 5.34
C GLU A 54 -8.89 20.17 6.16
N HIS A 55 -8.77 21.50 6.30
CA HIS A 55 -9.78 22.32 6.96
C HIS A 55 -11.09 22.36 6.16
N PHE A 56 -11.02 22.60 4.85
CA PHE A 56 -12.17 22.62 3.95
C PHE A 56 -12.96 21.32 4.01
N PHE A 57 -12.29 20.17 3.88
CA PHE A 57 -12.94 18.86 3.98
C PHE A 57 -13.42 18.51 5.39
N GLY A 58 -12.87 19.14 6.43
CA GLY A 58 -13.36 19.01 7.80
C GLY A 58 -14.65 19.80 8.07
N LEU A 59 -14.90 20.87 7.30
CA LEU A 59 -16.12 21.69 7.36
C LEU A 59 -17.24 21.13 6.47
N ALA A 60 -16.88 20.53 5.35
CA ALA A 60 -17.76 19.73 4.51
C ALA A 60 -18.40 18.59 5.32
N ASP A 61 -19.74 18.57 5.39
CA ASP A 61 -20.47 17.57 6.18
C ASP A 61 -20.07 16.14 5.75
N LYS A 62 -19.54 15.38 6.71
CA LYS A 62 -18.93 14.05 6.52
C LYS A 62 -19.88 13.01 5.92
N ASN A 63 -21.19 13.26 5.99
CA ASN A 63 -22.22 12.33 5.52
C ASN A 63 -22.98 12.82 4.28
N ASN A 64 -22.77 14.07 3.82
CA ASN A 64 -23.65 14.73 2.85
C ASN A 64 -22.91 15.46 1.72
N PHE A 65 -21.61 15.23 1.52
CA PHE A 65 -20.86 16.01 0.52
C PHE A 65 -21.35 15.80 -0.92
N ILE A 66 -21.96 14.64 -1.22
CA ILE A 66 -22.56 14.35 -2.52
C ILE A 66 -23.80 13.46 -2.31
N THR A 67 -25.00 14.01 -2.47
CA THR A 67 -26.20 13.17 -2.64
C THR A 67 -26.47 12.98 -4.13
N ALA A 68 -26.84 11.77 -4.54
CA ALA A 68 -27.16 11.45 -5.95
C ALA A 68 -28.29 12.32 -6.51
N SER A 69 -29.11 12.90 -5.64
CA SER A 69 -30.21 13.81 -5.96
C SER A 69 -29.77 15.21 -6.42
N GLU A 70 -28.51 15.60 -6.22
CA GLU A 70 -28.00 16.96 -6.52
C GLU A 70 -27.15 17.02 -7.79
N ILE A 71 -26.81 15.88 -8.40
CA ILE A 71 -25.99 15.82 -9.62
C ILE A 71 -26.81 15.32 -10.78
N LYS A 72 -27.23 16.24 -11.66
CA LYS A 72 -28.05 15.92 -12.84
C LYS A 72 -27.31 15.04 -13.85
N ASN A 73 -25.98 15.16 -13.93
CA ASN A 73 -25.17 14.44 -14.90
C ASN A 73 -24.61 13.12 -14.32
N VAL A 74 -25.09 11.98 -14.85
CA VAL A 74 -24.68 10.63 -14.42
C VAL A 74 -23.17 10.39 -14.57
N ARG A 75 -22.53 10.93 -15.61
CA ARG A 75 -21.09 10.78 -15.84
C ARG A 75 -20.30 11.51 -14.75
N ASP A 76 -20.67 12.75 -14.46
CA ASP A 76 -19.95 13.58 -13.49
C ASP A 76 -20.16 13.04 -12.06
N TYR A 77 -21.37 12.56 -11.75
CA TYR A 77 -21.66 11.84 -10.51
C TYR A 77 -20.71 10.65 -10.30
N LYS A 78 -20.51 9.82 -11.33
CA LYS A 78 -19.62 8.66 -11.27
C LYS A 78 -18.16 9.05 -11.04
N ILE A 79 -17.68 10.10 -11.71
CA ILE A 79 -16.32 10.62 -11.51
C ILE A 79 -16.15 11.10 -10.06
N LEU A 80 -17.11 11.88 -9.57
CA LEU A 80 -17.03 12.44 -8.22
C LEU A 80 -17.12 11.37 -7.14
N LEU A 81 -17.89 10.31 -7.34
CA LEU A 81 -17.91 9.15 -6.42
C LEU A 81 -16.52 8.55 -6.24
N VAL A 82 -15.73 8.41 -7.32
CA VAL A 82 -14.36 7.89 -7.24
C VAL A 82 -13.50 8.77 -6.35
N TYR A 83 -13.49 10.09 -6.58
CA TYR A 83 -12.69 11.03 -5.79
C TYR A 83 -13.21 11.23 -4.36
N TYR A 84 -14.51 11.06 -4.14
CA TYR A 84 -15.11 11.09 -2.80
C TYR A 84 -14.65 9.89 -1.97
N TYR A 85 -14.75 8.67 -2.50
CA TYR A 85 -14.27 7.49 -1.80
C TYR A 85 -12.74 7.45 -1.69
N GLN A 86 -12.01 8.02 -2.66
CA GLN A 86 -10.58 8.30 -2.51
C GLN A 86 -10.34 9.15 -1.25
N TYR A 87 -11.02 10.28 -1.10
CA TYR A 87 -10.89 11.12 0.09
C TYR A 87 -11.21 10.34 1.38
N LEU A 88 -12.35 9.65 1.43
CA LEU A 88 -12.77 8.88 2.61
C LEU A 88 -11.76 7.79 3.00
N ALA A 89 -11.11 7.15 2.03
CA ALA A 89 -10.11 6.11 2.28
C ALA A 89 -8.85 6.66 2.98
N PHE A 90 -8.55 7.95 2.81
CA PHE A 90 -7.43 8.62 3.48
C PHE A 90 -7.83 9.34 4.76
N ALA A 91 -9.04 9.91 4.80
CA ALA A 91 -9.54 10.61 5.99
C ALA A 91 -9.95 9.66 7.11
N TYR A 92 -10.43 8.47 6.76
CA TYR A 92 -10.92 7.44 7.69
C TYR A 92 -10.33 6.06 7.37
N PRO A 93 -8.99 5.90 7.43
CA PRO A 93 -8.30 4.66 7.06
C PRO A 93 -8.63 3.47 7.99
N GLU A 94 -9.18 3.73 9.16
CA GLU A 94 -9.71 2.72 10.09
C GLU A 94 -10.97 2.03 9.56
N ASN A 95 -11.74 2.71 8.72
CA ASN A 95 -12.89 2.12 8.05
C ASN A 95 -12.47 1.57 6.68
N SER A 96 -12.09 0.29 6.67
CA SER A 96 -11.65 -0.40 5.44
C SER A 96 -12.68 -0.40 4.30
N ASP A 97 -13.98 -0.20 4.58
CA ASP A 97 -15.00 -0.17 3.53
C ASP A 97 -14.80 1.02 2.59
N ASN A 98 -14.21 2.11 3.07
CA ASN A 98 -13.87 3.26 2.23
C ASN A 98 -12.86 2.88 1.13
N TYR A 99 -11.85 2.08 1.46
CA TYR A 99 -10.89 1.56 0.47
C TYR A 99 -11.59 0.66 -0.56
N PHE A 100 -12.44 -0.27 -0.11
CA PHE A 100 -13.14 -1.18 -1.02
C PHE A 100 -14.14 -0.45 -1.93
N ASN A 101 -14.82 0.57 -1.42
CA ASN A 101 -15.67 1.43 -2.24
C ASN A 101 -14.86 2.24 -3.24
N PHE A 102 -13.70 2.80 -2.85
CA PHE A 102 -12.82 3.48 -3.78
C PHE A 102 -12.36 2.54 -4.90
N LYS A 103 -11.87 1.35 -4.55
CA LYS A 103 -11.50 0.29 -5.50
C LYS A 103 -12.65 -0.04 -6.45
N LYS A 104 -13.84 -0.32 -5.91
CA LYS A 104 -15.04 -0.66 -6.67
C LYS A 104 -15.38 0.42 -7.69
N HIS A 105 -15.54 1.66 -7.24
CA HIS A 105 -15.93 2.77 -8.11
C HIS A 105 -14.87 3.11 -9.14
N LEU A 106 -13.57 2.98 -8.81
CA LEU A 106 -12.49 3.14 -9.78
C LEU A 106 -12.61 2.14 -10.92
N HIS A 107 -12.76 0.85 -10.62
CA HIS A 107 -12.83 -0.18 -11.67
C HIS A 107 -14.13 -0.12 -12.48
N GLU A 108 -15.28 0.07 -11.81
CA GLU A 108 -16.59 0.17 -12.48
C GLU A 108 -16.69 1.37 -13.43
N ASN A 109 -15.89 2.41 -13.20
CA ASN A 109 -15.94 3.66 -13.97
C ASN A 109 -14.60 3.99 -14.63
N SER A 110 -13.72 3.00 -14.78
CA SER A 110 -12.36 3.21 -15.28
C SER A 110 -12.35 3.93 -16.63
N ASP A 111 -13.25 3.59 -17.55
CA ASP A 111 -13.36 4.18 -18.89
C ASP A 111 -13.68 5.68 -18.92
N LEU A 112 -14.07 6.27 -17.78
CA LEU A 112 -14.28 7.71 -17.68
C LEU A 112 -12.98 8.52 -17.54
N PHE A 113 -11.86 7.84 -17.30
CA PHE A 113 -10.56 8.44 -16.99
C PHE A 113 -9.56 8.21 -18.11
N SER A 114 -8.75 9.23 -18.39
CA SER A 114 -7.57 9.11 -19.26
C SER A 114 -6.55 8.13 -18.67
N LEU A 115 -5.63 7.62 -19.50
CA LEU A 115 -4.59 6.69 -19.03
C LEU A 115 -3.76 7.27 -17.87
N LYS A 116 -3.44 8.57 -17.94
CA LYS A 116 -2.72 9.28 -16.87
C LYS A 116 -3.52 9.37 -15.58
N GLU A 117 -4.82 9.64 -15.68
CA GLU A 117 -5.71 9.68 -14.50
C GLU A 117 -5.88 8.28 -13.91
N LYS A 118 -6.08 7.24 -14.74
CA LYS A 118 -6.12 5.85 -14.29
C LYS A 118 -4.84 5.48 -13.53
N TYR A 119 -3.68 5.74 -14.11
CA TYR A 119 -2.38 5.51 -13.45
C TYR A 119 -2.32 6.19 -12.07
N ASN A 120 -2.63 7.49 -11.99
CA ASN A 120 -2.61 8.24 -10.74
C ASN A 120 -3.62 7.72 -9.69
N LEU A 121 -4.83 7.34 -10.12
CA LEU A 121 -5.85 6.76 -9.25
C LEU A 121 -5.43 5.39 -8.72
N HIS A 122 -4.76 4.56 -9.53
CA HIS A 122 -4.20 3.29 -9.09
C HIS A 122 -3.05 3.47 -8.10
N VAL A 123 -2.12 4.38 -8.36
CA VAL A 123 -1.07 4.75 -7.38
C VAL A 123 -1.71 5.19 -6.06
N THR A 124 -2.75 6.01 -6.13
CA THR A 124 -3.48 6.51 -4.96
C THR A 124 -4.22 5.39 -4.23
N LEU A 125 -4.80 4.43 -4.96
CA LEU A 125 -5.44 3.26 -4.41
C LEU A 125 -4.44 2.36 -3.66
N GLY A 126 -3.24 2.16 -4.22
CA GLY A 126 -2.15 1.46 -3.55
C GLY A 126 -1.69 2.15 -2.27
N ASN A 127 -1.66 3.48 -2.25
CA ASN A 127 -1.37 4.27 -1.05
C ASN A 127 -2.47 4.14 0.01
N ALA A 128 -3.74 4.21 -0.39
CA ALA A 128 -4.88 3.96 0.50
C ALA A 128 -4.82 2.55 1.11
N LEU A 129 -4.50 1.54 0.29
CA LEU A 129 -4.26 0.19 0.75
C LEU A 129 -3.13 0.14 1.79
N ASN A 130 -2.03 0.88 1.59
CA ASN A 130 -0.92 0.90 2.54
C ASN A 130 -1.34 1.41 3.93
N ILE A 131 -2.06 2.54 3.98
CA ILE A 131 -2.37 3.21 5.25
C ILE A 131 -3.59 2.63 5.98
N ARG A 132 -4.48 1.91 5.29
CA ARG A 132 -5.69 1.40 5.92
C ARG A 132 -5.43 0.34 6.99
N THR A 133 -6.28 0.33 7.99
CA THR A 133 -6.35 -0.76 8.97
C THR A 133 -6.96 -2.00 8.30
N SER A 134 -6.34 -3.17 8.54
CA SER A 134 -6.87 -4.44 8.00
C SER A 134 -8.07 -4.89 8.82
N LYS A 135 -9.10 -5.46 8.16
CA LYS A 135 -10.17 -6.16 8.87
C LYS A 135 -9.64 -7.46 9.48
N LYS A 136 -10.27 -7.92 10.56
CA LYS A 136 -9.98 -9.25 11.13
C LYS A 136 -10.17 -10.32 10.05
N GLY A 137 -9.22 -11.25 9.95
CA GLY A 137 -9.28 -12.31 8.94
C GLY A 137 -8.78 -11.90 7.55
N GLU A 138 -8.51 -10.62 7.29
CA GLU A 138 -8.08 -10.16 5.97
C GLU A 138 -6.62 -10.53 5.65
N ASN A 139 -6.35 -10.77 4.35
CA ASN A 139 -5.00 -10.95 3.82
C ASN A 139 -4.60 -9.72 2.97
N LYS A 140 -4.07 -8.70 3.63
CA LYS A 140 -3.65 -7.44 3.00
C LYS A 140 -2.56 -7.62 1.93
N LEU A 141 -1.66 -8.60 2.12
CA LEU A 141 -0.62 -8.96 1.15
C LEU A 141 -1.21 -9.48 -0.17
N LEU A 142 -2.24 -10.33 -0.10
CA LEU A 142 -2.95 -10.80 -1.29
C LEU A 142 -3.66 -9.65 -2.00
N GLU A 143 -4.32 -8.76 -1.26
CA GLU A 143 -4.99 -7.59 -1.82
C GLU A 143 -4.01 -6.66 -2.56
N PHE A 144 -2.78 -6.47 -2.04
CA PHE A 144 -1.72 -5.75 -2.76
C PHE A 144 -1.33 -6.45 -4.06
N LEU A 145 -1.17 -7.78 -4.04
CA LEU A 145 -0.80 -8.53 -5.23
C LEU A 145 -1.86 -8.42 -6.32
N GLU A 146 -3.14 -8.58 -5.95
CA GLU A 146 -4.27 -8.47 -6.88
C GLU A 146 -4.41 -7.05 -7.43
N HIS A 147 -4.13 -6.03 -6.62
CA HIS A 147 -4.07 -4.64 -7.11
C HIS A 147 -2.99 -4.46 -8.19
N TYR A 148 -1.77 -4.97 -7.99
CA TYR A 148 -0.73 -4.88 -9.02
C TYR A 148 -1.04 -5.69 -10.28
N LYS A 149 -1.62 -6.90 -10.13
CA LYS A 149 -2.09 -7.68 -11.29
C LYS A 149 -3.14 -6.91 -12.08
N LYS A 150 -4.04 -6.20 -11.40
CA LYS A 150 -5.05 -5.36 -12.04
C LYS A 150 -4.45 -4.16 -12.77
N GLN A 151 -3.40 -3.54 -12.22
CA GLN A 151 -2.65 -2.50 -12.94
C GLN A 151 -2.02 -3.03 -14.23
N ILE A 152 -1.49 -4.26 -14.21
CA ILE A 152 -0.93 -4.90 -15.41
C ILE A 152 -2.04 -5.17 -16.44
N GLU A 153 -3.17 -5.74 -16.01
CA GLU A 153 -4.33 -6.03 -16.86
C GLU A 153 -4.89 -4.75 -17.53
N GLU A 154 -4.95 -3.65 -16.79
CA GLU A 154 -5.47 -2.36 -17.27
C GLU A 154 -4.41 -1.50 -18.00
N ASN A 155 -3.19 -2.00 -18.22
CA ASN A 155 -2.06 -1.28 -18.83
C ASN A 155 -1.69 0.04 -18.10
N VAL A 156 -1.78 0.04 -16.78
CA VAL A 156 -1.47 1.20 -15.89
C VAL A 156 -0.43 0.84 -14.83
N PHE A 157 0.32 -0.25 -15.04
CA PHE A 157 1.45 -0.61 -14.19
C PHE A 157 2.72 0.20 -14.51
N THR A 158 2.85 0.65 -15.74
CA THR A 158 3.91 1.55 -16.20
C THR A 158 3.44 3.00 -16.12
N GLU A 159 4.40 3.90 -15.92
CA GLU A 159 4.17 5.34 -15.99
C GLU A 159 3.70 5.74 -17.40
N PRO A 160 2.93 6.83 -17.55
CA PRO A 160 2.45 7.28 -18.86
C PRO A 160 3.56 7.61 -19.88
N ASP A 161 4.81 7.81 -19.42
CA ASP A 161 5.99 8.02 -20.26
C ASP A 161 6.69 6.71 -20.68
N GLY A 162 6.17 5.55 -20.24
CA GLY A 162 6.66 4.22 -20.57
C GLY A 162 7.66 3.64 -19.56
N GLY A 163 8.07 4.40 -18.53
CA GLY A 163 8.93 3.90 -17.46
C GLY A 163 8.20 3.02 -16.46
N ILE A 164 8.95 2.37 -15.56
CA ILE A 164 8.39 1.75 -14.36
C ILE A 164 9.11 2.27 -13.12
N SER A 165 8.33 2.71 -12.12
CA SER A 165 8.90 3.11 -10.84
C SER A 165 9.53 1.91 -10.14
N ILE A 166 10.69 2.14 -9.51
CA ILE A 166 11.37 1.15 -8.67
C ILE A 166 10.45 0.63 -7.54
N TYR A 167 9.53 1.46 -7.05
CA TYR A 167 8.58 1.07 -6.01
C TYR A 167 7.57 0.05 -6.52
N SER A 168 6.98 0.28 -7.69
CA SER A 168 5.99 -0.63 -8.29
C SER A 168 6.63 -1.98 -8.61
N TYR A 169 7.80 -1.95 -9.25
CA TYR A 169 8.55 -3.17 -9.58
C TYR A 169 8.97 -3.94 -8.31
N SER A 170 9.64 -3.28 -7.35
CA SER A 170 10.10 -3.95 -6.13
C SER A 170 8.96 -4.51 -5.28
N ASN A 171 7.84 -3.79 -5.18
CA ASN A 171 6.69 -4.25 -4.42
C ASN A 171 6.05 -5.49 -5.04
N ILE A 172 5.76 -5.51 -6.35
CA ILE A 172 5.13 -6.70 -6.95
C ILE A 172 6.03 -7.93 -6.80
N ILE A 173 7.35 -7.79 -6.98
CA ILE A 173 8.34 -8.86 -6.79
C ILE A 173 8.31 -9.36 -5.34
N LYS A 174 8.35 -8.45 -4.36
CA LYS A 174 8.30 -8.77 -2.93
C LYS A 174 6.99 -9.46 -2.54
N MET A 175 5.85 -8.95 -3.00
CA MET A 175 4.53 -9.51 -2.68
C MET A 175 4.39 -10.92 -3.29
N ALA A 176 4.76 -11.08 -4.56
CA ALA A 176 4.77 -12.38 -5.25
C ALA A 176 5.71 -13.37 -4.54
N GLY A 177 6.89 -12.92 -4.12
CA GLY A 177 7.86 -13.75 -3.42
C GLY A 177 7.36 -14.25 -2.07
N ARG A 178 6.74 -13.38 -1.27
CA ARG A 178 6.13 -13.75 0.03
C ARG A 178 4.92 -14.67 -0.11
N LEU A 179 4.25 -14.68 -1.25
CA LEU A 179 3.14 -15.58 -1.58
C LEU A 179 3.56 -16.81 -2.39
N SER A 180 4.87 -17.02 -2.58
CA SER A 180 5.45 -18.12 -3.36
C SER A 180 5.03 -18.16 -4.85
N ASP A 181 4.59 -17.03 -5.41
CA ASP A 181 4.21 -16.88 -6.82
C ASP A 181 5.44 -16.59 -7.70
N HIS A 182 6.29 -17.60 -7.83
CA HIS A 182 7.50 -17.53 -8.65
C HIS A 182 7.21 -17.34 -10.15
N LYS A 183 6.01 -17.68 -10.62
CA LYS A 183 5.60 -17.48 -12.02
C LYS A 183 5.40 -16.00 -12.30
N LEU A 184 4.72 -15.30 -11.39
CA LEU A 184 4.54 -13.86 -11.49
C LEU A 184 5.88 -13.11 -11.41
N ILE A 185 6.80 -13.52 -10.52
CA ILE A 185 8.14 -12.92 -10.47
C ILE A 185 8.84 -13.02 -11.82
N LYS A 186 8.82 -14.21 -12.44
CA LYS A 186 9.42 -14.41 -13.76
C LYS A 186 8.74 -13.54 -14.82
N PHE A 187 7.41 -13.53 -14.85
CA PHE A 187 6.64 -12.69 -15.77
C PHE A 187 7.02 -11.21 -15.62
N VAL A 188 7.11 -10.68 -14.39
CA VAL A 188 7.45 -9.28 -14.15
C VAL A 188 8.88 -8.98 -14.62
N LYS A 189 9.83 -9.86 -14.30
CA LYS A 189 11.22 -9.73 -14.74
C LYS A 189 11.32 -9.70 -16.27
N ASP A 190 10.68 -10.65 -16.94
CA ASP A 190 10.79 -10.82 -18.38
C ASP A 190 10.11 -9.67 -19.17
N ASN A 191 9.10 -9.00 -18.60
CA ASN A 191 8.30 -7.99 -19.32
C ASN A 191 8.54 -6.54 -18.89
N PHE A 192 9.02 -6.28 -17.66
CA PHE A 192 9.11 -4.92 -17.11
C PHE A 192 10.50 -4.54 -16.59
N PHE A 193 11.43 -5.49 -16.43
CA PHE A 193 12.76 -5.18 -15.91
C PHE A 193 13.49 -4.14 -16.77
N ASP A 194 13.34 -4.19 -18.08
CA ASP A 194 14.05 -3.29 -18.97
C ASP A 194 13.54 -1.85 -18.96
N LEU A 195 12.34 -1.63 -18.41
CA LEU A 195 11.73 -0.31 -18.23
C LEU A 195 12.23 0.44 -16.99
N LEU A 196 13.02 -0.23 -16.13
CA LEU A 196 13.64 0.39 -14.97
C LEU A 196 14.76 1.35 -15.39
N LEU A 197 14.92 2.43 -14.63
CA LEU A 197 16.06 3.33 -14.79
C LEU A 197 17.39 2.56 -14.61
N PRO A 198 18.44 2.87 -15.42
CA PRO A 198 19.70 2.13 -15.40
C PRO A 198 20.36 2.03 -14.02
N GLU A 199 20.26 3.10 -13.22
CA GLU A 199 20.80 3.18 -11.85
C GLU A 199 20.23 2.12 -10.90
N PHE A 200 19.03 1.60 -11.17
CA PHE A 200 18.39 0.60 -10.31
C PHE A 200 18.57 -0.83 -10.80
N LYS A 201 18.96 -1.04 -12.07
CA LYS A 201 18.97 -2.38 -12.69
C LYS A 201 19.87 -3.38 -11.95
N GLU A 202 21.08 -3.00 -11.55
CA GLU A 202 22.02 -3.90 -10.86
C GLU A 202 21.41 -4.44 -9.55
N ASN A 203 20.94 -3.54 -8.68
CA ASN A 203 20.29 -3.95 -7.43
C ASN A 203 18.99 -4.73 -7.66
N MET A 204 18.23 -4.36 -8.69
CA MET A 204 16.98 -5.04 -9.03
C MET A 204 17.18 -6.47 -9.51
N ILE A 205 18.31 -6.80 -10.14
CA ILE A 205 18.67 -8.19 -10.48
C ILE A 205 18.76 -9.01 -9.19
N PHE A 206 19.60 -8.56 -8.25
CA PHE A 206 19.81 -9.27 -6.98
C PHE A 206 18.54 -9.33 -6.13
N PHE A 207 17.76 -8.24 -6.08
CA PHE A 207 16.48 -8.20 -5.39
C PHE A 207 15.47 -9.20 -5.97
N THR A 208 15.35 -9.23 -7.31
CA THR A 208 14.46 -10.15 -8.01
C THR A 208 14.89 -11.60 -7.81
N ASP A 209 16.18 -11.88 -7.92
CA ASP A 209 16.72 -13.23 -7.78
C ASP A 209 16.63 -13.76 -6.33
N ALA A 210 16.75 -12.86 -5.35
CA ALA A 210 16.53 -13.18 -3.94
C ALA A 210 15.07 -13.60 -3.71
N PHE A 211 14.09 -12.76 -4.08
CA PHE A 211 12.68 -13.11 -3.91
C PHE A 211 12.23 -14.29 -4.78
N TYR A 212 12.83 -14.47 -5.97
CA TYR A 212 12.59 -15.65 -6.79
C TYR A 212 13.07 -16.93 -6.07
N SER A 213 14.30 -16.92 -5.54
CA SER A 213 14.85 -18.06 -4.82
C SER A 213 14.07 -18.35 -3.54
N TYR A 214 13.69 -17.30 -2.80
CA TYR A 214 12.80 -17.39 -1.63
C TYR A 214 11.48 -18.06 -2.00
N SER A 215 10.81 -17.60 -3.06
CA SER A 215 9.52 -18.16 -3.50
C SER A 215 9.58 -19.63 -3.90
N LYS A 216 10.77 -20.15 -4.18
CA LYS A 216 11.05 -21.54 -4.53
C LYS A 216 11.46 -22.41 -3.34
N GLY A 217 11.65 -21.84 -2.17
CA GLY A 217 12.19 -22.56 -1.01
C GLY A 217 13.70 -22.69 -0.97
N ASN A 218 14.42 -21.96 -1.84
CA ASN A 218 15.88 -22.03 -1.94
C ASN A 218 16.51 -20.94 -1.06
N TRP A 219 16.53 -21.18 0.25
CA TRP A 219 16.86 -20.17 1.27
C TRP A 219 18.31 -19.68 1.19
N GLU A 220 19.27 -20.58 1.02
CA GLU A 220 20.70 -20.25 0.94
C GLU A 220 20.99 -19.39 -0.29
N LYS A 221 20.44 -19.77 -1.45
CA LYS A 221 20.58 -19.01 -2.70
C LYS A 221 19.90 -17.63 -2.61
N SER A 222 18.76 -17.58 -1.93
CA SER A 222 18.08 -16.32 -1.65
C SER A 222 18.93 -15.42 -0.77
N LEU A 223 19.57 -15.96 0.26
CA LEU A 223 20.46 -15.20 1.15
C LEU A 223 21.71 -14.70 0.41
N GLU A 224 22.33 -15.54 -0.41
CA GLU A 224 23.47 -15.16 -1.26
C GLU A 224 23.12 -13.97 -2.17
N SER A 225 21.94 -14.01 -2.79
CA SER A 225 21.45 -12.92 -3.65
C SER A 225 21.16 -11.66 -2.83
N ALA A 226 20.53 -11.81 -1.67
CA ALA A 226 20.21 -10.70 -0.77
C ALA A 226 21.47 -9.96 -0.28
N MET A 227 22.56 -10.67 -0.01
CA MET A 227 23.83 -10.09 0.42
C MET A 227 24.54 -9.25 -0.66
N LYS A 228 24.18 -9.41 -1.93
CA LYS A 228 24.74 -8.64 -3.05
C LYS A 228 24.02 -7.30 -3.29
N ILE A 229 22.87 -7.08 -2.64
CA ILE A 229 22.09 -5.85 -2.78
C ILE A 229 22.82 -4.71 -2.08
N LYS A 230 23.22 -3.68 -2.85
CA LYS A 230 23.80 -2.47 -2.29
C LYS A 230 22.71 -1.66 -1.62
N ALA A 231 22.74 -1.57 -0.31
CA ALA A 231 21.74 -0.88 0.49
C ALA A 231 21.85 0.65 0.43
N ASP A 232 22.40 1.23 -0.65
CA ASP A 232 22.65 2.67 -0.77
C ASP A 232 21.34 3.45 -0.91
N HIS A 233 20.38 2.89 -1.66
CA HIS A 233 19.04 3.46 -1.78
C HIS A 233 18.17 3.06 -0.59
N PHE A 234 17.45 4.07 -0.08
CA PHE A 234 16.58 3.98 1.08
C PHE A 234 15.57 2.82 1.01
N ILE A 235 15.01 2.59 -0.18
CA ILE A 235 13.97 1.58 -0.47
C ILE A 235 14.43 0.18 -0.06
N PHE A 236 15.70 -0.16 -0.31
CA PHE A 236 16.23 -1.50 -0.05
C PHE A 236 16.53 -1.75 1.42
N LYS A 237 16.84 -0.72 2.21
CA LYS A 237 17.37 -0.90 3.56
C LYS A 237 16.41 -1.67 4.48
N TYR A 238 15.12 -1.40 4.35
CA TYR A 238 14.10 -2.04 5.17
C TYR A 238 13.66 -3.39 4.59
N ASP A 239 13.35 -3.42 3.29
CA ASP A 239 12.93 -4.66 2.62
C ASP A 239 14.00 -5.76 2.68
N LEU A 240 15.29 -5.39 2.62
CA LEU A 240 16.40 -6.33 2.78
C LEU A 240 16.46 -6.90 4.20
N ARG A 241 16.26 -6.08 5.23
CA ARG A 241 16.27 -6.53 6.62
C ARG A 241 15.08 -7.45 6.92
N ASP A 242 13.91 -7.14 6.38
CA ASP A 242 12.76 -8.03 6.43
C ASP A 242 13.08 -9.38 5.78
N LEU A 243 13.67 -9.37 4.58
CA LEU A 243 14.04 -10.58 3.86
C LEU A 243 15.10 -11.40 4.61
N GLN A 244 16.13 -10.76 5.16
CA GLN A 244 17.13 -11.42 5.99
C GLN A 244 16.50 -12.07 7.22
N GLY A 245 15.60 -11.38 7.92
CA GLY A 245 14.88 -11.95 9.06
C GLY A 245 14.06 -13.18 8.66
N MET A 246 13.31 -13.10 7.55
CA MET A 246 12.57 -14.27 7.04
C MET A 246 13.52 -15.43 6.69
N LEU A 247 14.65 -15.15 6.04
CA LEU A 247 15.64 -16.18 5.66
C LEU A 247 16.30 -16.84 6.87
N TYR A 248 16.72 -16.07 7.88
CA TYR A 248 17.28 -16.63 9.11
C TYR A 248 16.26 -17.47 9.87
N TYR A 249 14.97 -17.10 9.81
CA TYR A 249 13.90 -17.96 10.33
C TYR A 249 13.79 -19.30 9.58
N GLU A 250 13.83 -19.28 8.25
CA GLU A 250 13.77 -20.52 7.44
C GLU A 250 14.97 -21.42 7.68
N LEU A 251 16.16 -20.83 7.74
CA LEU A 251 17.44 -21.51 7.97
C LEU A 251 17.65 -21.95 9.42
N ASN A 252 16.76 -21.59 10.35
CA ASN A 252 16.95 -21.76 11.79
C ASN A 252 18.25 -21.12 12.33
N ASP A 253 18.72 -20.07 11.67
CA ASP A 253 19.97 -19.39 12.01
C ASP A 253 19.75 -18.34 13.10
N TYR A 254 19.75 -18.81 14.34
CA TYR A 254 19.54 -17.98 15.52
C TYR A 254 20.62 -16.90 15.67
N GLU A 255 21.89 -17.28 15.49
CA GLU A 255 23.02 -16.38 15.70
C GLU A 255 22.96 -15.20 14.73
N SER A 256 22.83 -15.45 13.42
CA SER A 256 22.70 -14.39 12.43
C SER A 256 21.47 -13.51 12.67
N PHE A 257 20.36 -14.08 13.13
CA PHE A 257 19.20 -13.28 13.52
C PHE A 257 19.52 -12.33 14.68
N THR A 258 20.22 -12.79 15.72
CA THR A 258 20.58 -11.92 16.85
C THR A 258 21.44 -10.73 16.43
N TYR A 259 22.41 -10.94 15.53
CA TYR A 259 23.20 -9.87 14.93
C TYR A 259 22.35 -8.91 14.07
N LEU A 260 21.38 -9.46 13.31
CA LEU A 260 20.44 -8.64 12.55
C LEU A 260 19.63 -7.72 13.47
N LEU A 261 19.10 -8.23 14.59
CA LEU A 261 18.33 -7.45 15.55
C LEU A 261 19.11 -6.30 16.17
N ASP A 262 20.35 -6.56 16.58
CA ASP A 262 21.21 -5.54 17.18
C ASP A 262 21.49 -4.42 16.17
N SER A 263 21.92 -4.79 14.96
CA SER A 263 22.14 -3.83 13.89
C SER A 263 20.86 -3.10 13.45
N HIS A 264 19.69 -3.75 13.55
CA HIS A 264 18.38 -3.16 13.21
C HIS A 264 18.02 -2.02 14.16
N LYS A 265 18.19 -2.21 15.47
CA LYS A 265 17.96 -1.17 16.48
C LYS A 265 18.85 0.04 16.25
N HIS A 266 20.13 -0.18 15.99
CA HIS A 266 21.07 0.90 15.66
C HIS A 266 20.68 1.65 14.39
N PHE A 267 20.23 0.93 13.37
CA PHE A 267 19.77 1.50 12.11
C PHE A 267 18.52 2.39 12.31
N LEU A 268 17.49 1.89 13.00
CA LEU A 268 16.26 2.65 13.27
C LEU A 268 16.54 3.93 14.08
N LYS A 269 17.42 3.86 15.09
CA LYS A 269 17.78 5.01 15.94
C LYS A 269 18.50 6.12 15.17
N LYS A 270 19.35 5.76 14.19
CA LYS A 270 20.14 6.73 13.42
C LYS A 270 19.36 7.37 12.27
N ASN A 271 18.30 6.72 11.78
CA ASN A 271 17.60 7.16 10.58
C ASN A 271 16.53 8.23 10.91
N LYS A 272 16.89 9.51 10.71
CA LYS A 272 15.97 10.64 10.95
C LYS A 272 15.00 10.91 9.79
N ASN A 273 15.22 10.31 8.62
CA ASN A 273 14.48 10.61 7.39
C ASN A 273 13.23 9.74 7.21
N VAL A 274 12.81 9.02 8.26
CA VAL A 274 11.69 8.08 8.23
C VAL A 274 10.76 8.42 9.37
N SER A 275 9.46 8.38 9.10
CA SER A 275 8.48 8.56 10.16
C SER A 275 8.59 7.51 11.24
N ASP A 276 8.29 7.90 12.47
CA ASP A 276 8.36 7.00 13.60
C ASP A 276 7.35 5.85 13.44
N GLN A 277 6.24 6.10 12.75
CA GLN A 277 5.28 5.09 12.35
C GLN A 277 5.90 3.97 11.50
N TYR A 278 6.65 4.32 10.46
CA TYR A 278 7.33 3.30 9.63
C TYR A 278 8.39 2.54 10.44
N LYS A 279 9.16 3.23 11.31
CA LYS A 279 10.13 2.56 12.19
C LYS A 279 9.46 1.54 13.09
N ILE A 280 8.32 1.89 13.69
CA ILE A 280 7.53 1.00 14.55
C ILE A 280 7.08 -0.22 13.75
N TRP A 281 6.55 -0.04 12.54
CA TRP A 281 6.11 -1.17 11.70
C TRP A 281 7.22 -2.16 11.38
N TYR A 282 8.41 -1.66 11.00
CA TYR A 282 9.56 -2.51 10.69
C TYR A 282 10.13 -3.21 11.93
N ASP A 283 10.21 -2.50 13.07
CA ASP A 283 10.68 -3.07 14.33
C ASP A 283 9.75 -4.20 14.80
N ILE A 284 8.44 -3.96 14.74
CA ILE A 284 7.40 -4.93 15.09
C ILE A 284 7.54 -6.19 14.22
N PHE A 285 7.70 -6.04 12.90
CA PHE A 285 7.83 -7.19 12.00
C PHE A 285 9.06 -8.03 12.35
N VAL A 286 10.26 -7.45 12.33
CA VAL A 286 11.52 -8.20 12.57
C VAL A 286 11.53 -8.82 13.97
N SER A 287 11.05 -8.10 14.99
CA SER A 287 10.95 -8.61 16.36
C SER A 287 9.99 -9.81 16.46
N ASN A 288 8.87 -9.78 15.74
CA ASN A 288 7.92 -10.89 15.73
C ASN A 288 8.41 -12.10 14.94
N VAL A 289 9.17 -11.91 13.85
CA VAL A 289 9.85 -13.03 13.17
C VAL A 289 10.85 -13.69 14.12
N TYR A 290 11.62 -12.91 14.88
CA TYR A 290 12.53 -13.46 15.89
C TYR A 290 11.81 -14.22 17.00
N ARG A 291 10.70 -13.67 17.51
CA ARG A 291 9.87 -14.36 18.50
C ARG A 291 9.38 -15.70 17.96
N LEU A 292 8.94 -15.74 16.70
CA LEU A 292 8.51 -16.98 16.06
C LEU A 292 9.66 -17.97 15.87
N LEU A 293 10.88 -17.50 15.55
CA LEU A 293 12.07 -18.36 15.49
C LEU A 293 12.33 -19.02 16.85
N LYS A 294 12.27 -18.27 17.95
CA LYS A 294 12.44 -18.84 19.30
C LYS A 294 11.40 -19.92 19.60
N ILE A 295 10.13 -19.67 19.25
CA ILE A 295 9.06 -20.67 19.39
C ILE A 295 9.36 -21.90 18.52
N LYS A 296 9.84 -21.74 17.29
CA LYS A 296 10.20 -22.87 16.41
C LYS A 296 11.35 -23.71 16.96
N LEU A 297 12.41 -23.06 17.48
CA LEU A 297 13.60 -23.74 18.00
C LEU A 297 13.31 -24.50 19.30
N LYS A 298 12.47 -23.92 20.16
CA LYS A 298 12.00 -24.54 21.40
C LYS A 298 10.51 -24.30 21.53
N PHE A 299 9.73 -25.29 21.09
CA PHE A 299 8.28 -25.17 21.04
C PHE A 299 7.69 -24.94 22.44
N ASP A 300 7.08 -23.76 22.59
CA ASP A 300 6.32 -23.34 23.75
C ASP A 300 4.88 -23.09 23.30
N GLU A 301 3.98 -24.01 23.67
CA GLU A 301 2.58 -23.98 23.24
C GLU A 301 1.84 -22.74 23.76
N TYR A 302 2.15 -22.29 24.97
CA TYR A 302 1.52 -21.10 25.55
C TYR A 302 1.93 -19.84 24.77
N GLU A 303 3.23 -19.66 24.53
CA GLU A 303 3.72 -18.52 23.75
C GLU A 303 3.27 -18.60 22.28
N PHE A 304 3.13 -19.79 21.71
CA PHE A 304 2.58 -20.01 20.38
C PHE A 304 1.12 -19.56 20.27
N ILE A 305 0.25 -20.03 21.17
CA ILE A 305 -1.18 -19.66 21.19
C ILE A 305 -1.33 -18.14 21.40
N LYS A 306 -0.53 -17.56 22.29
CA LYS A 306 -0.50 -16.13 22.54
C LYS A 306 -0.09 -15.35 21.28
N PHE A 307 0.97 -15.77 20.60
CA PHE A 307 1.41 -15.15 19.33
C PHE A 307 0.34 -15.25 18.25
N GLU A 308 -0.30 -16.42 18.10
CA GLU A 308 -1.39 -16.62 17.15
C GLU A 308 -2.56 -15.66 17.40
N LYS A 309 -2.97 -15.51 18.67
CA LYS A 309 -4.03 -14.58 19.05
C LYS A 309 -3.68 -13.15 18.66
N GLU A 310 -2.47 -12.68 18.97
CA GLU A 310 -2.00 -11.33 18.63
C GLU A 310 -1.97 -11.08 17.11
N VAL A 311 -1.57 -12.10 16.33
CA VAL A 311 -1.60 -12.06 14.86
C VAL A 311 -3.05 -11.98 14.35
N SER A 312 -3.98 -12.73 14.95
CA SER A 312 -5.41 -12.70 14.58
C SER A 312 -6.08 -11.36 14.88
N GLU A 313 -5.59 -10.65 15.90
CA GLU A 313 -6.03 -9.31 16.30
C GLU A 313 -5.36 -8.18 15.51
N GLY A 314 -4.43 -8.50 14.60
CA GLY A 314 -3.74 -7.52 13.76
C GLY A 314 -2.61 -6.73 14.45
N LYS A 315 -2.16 -7.17 15.63
CA LYS A 315 -1.16 -6.47 16.45
C LYS A 315 0.29 -6.74 16.04
N SER A 316 0.51 -7.73 15.18
CA SER A 316 1.85 -8.26 14.91
C SER A 316 2.62 -7.58 13.77
N GLY A 317 1.98 -6.68 13.00
CA GLY A 317 2.52 -6.23 11.70
C GLY A 317 2.65 -7.40 10.70
N GLY A 318 2.58 -7.17 9.39
CA GLY A 318 2.81 -8.25 8.41
C GLY A 318 1.96 -9.52 8.58
N THR A 319 0.72 -9.38 9.07
CA THR A 319 -0.18 -10.47 9.52
C THR A 319 -0.27 -11.65 8.56
N SER A 320 -0.23 -11.41 7.25
CA SER A 320 -0.30 -12.45 6.23
C SER A 320 0.87 -13.45 6.30
N TYR A 321 2.10 -12.97 6.49
CA TYR A 321 3.28 -13.83 6.60
C TYR A 321 3.18 -14.73 7.84
N PHE A 322 2.86 -14.12 8.99
CA PHE A 322 2.77 -14.85 10.25
C PHE A 322 1.67 -15.91 10.24
N ARG A 323 0.54 -15.68 9.58
CA ARG A 323 -0.51 -16.70 9.43
C ARG A 323 -0.02 -17.94 8.69
N ILE A 324 0.78 -17.77 7.63
CA ILE A 324 1.37 -18.89 6.90
C ILE A 324 2.29 -19.69 7.83
N LYS A 325 3.18 -19.01 8.55
CA LYS A 325 4.14 -19.66 9.46
C LYS A 325 3.51 -20.28 10.70
N ILE A 326 2.47 -19.68 11.24
CA ILE A 326 1.64 -20.29 12.29
C ILE A 326 1.04 -21.60 11.78
N ASN A 327 0.44 -21.62 10.58
CA ASN A 327 -0.14 -22.83 10.00
C ASN A 327 0.90 -23.94 9.76
N GLU A 328 2.11 -23.58 9.33
CA GLU A 328 3.24 -24.52 9.20
C GLU A 328 3.60 -25.13 10.57
N LEU A 329 3.75 -24.30 11.61
CA LEU A 329 4.05 -24.77 12.97
C LEU A 329 2.91 -25.60 13.58
N LYS A 330 1.64 -25.24 13.37
CA LYS A 330 0.48 -26.05 13.81
C LYS A 330 0.55 -27.46 13.26
N LYS A 331 0.81 -27.57 11.95
CA LYS A 331 0.94 -28.87 11.27
C LYS A 331 2.11 -29.67 11.81
N LEU A 332 3.27 -29.02 12.03
CA LEU A 332 4.48 -29.66 12.52
C LEU A 332 4.31 -30.21 13.95
N HIS A 333 3.67 -29.44 14.84
CA HIS A 333 3.54 -29.77 16.26
C HIS A 333 2.17 -30.37 16.67
N LYS A 334 1.26 -30.57 15.71
CA LYS A 334 -0.10 -31.12 15.92
C LYS A 334 -0.94 -30.34 16.95
N VAL A 335 -0.70 -29.03 17.06
CA VAL A 335 -1.52 -28.12 17.89
C VAL A 335 -2.85 -27.89 17.19
N ARG A 336 -3.95 -28.03 17.94
CA ARG A 336 -5.32 -27.89 17.41
C ARG A 336 -5.69 -26.44 17.14
#